data_AF-B1LV26-F1
#
_entry.id   AF-B1LV26-F1
#
_cell.length_a   1.000
_cell.length_b   1.000
_cell.length_c   1.000
_cell.angle_alpha   90.00
_cell.angle_beta   90.00
_cell.angle_gamma   90.00
#
_symmetry.space_group_name_H-M   'P 1'
#
loop_
_entity.id
_entity.type
_entity.pdbx_description
1 polymer ?
#
loop_
_entity_poly.entity_id
_entity_poly.type
_entity_poly.pdbx_seq_one_letter_code
_entity_poly.pdbx_strand_id
1 'polypeptide(L)' 'MRRLNLIAALLLAAAASACAPNPIIARDPIPAPGPADVYACDSKPLPVNAFMTDCRPVPASPQVVLRARG' A
#
# COMPACT_ATOMS: atom_id res chain seq x y z
N MET A 1 38.93 -10.67 -25.78
CA MET A 1 38.51 -9.35 -25.24
C MET A 1 37.19 -8.84 -25.84
N ARG A 2 37.00 -8.84 -27.17
CA ARG A 2 35.76 -8.34 -27.82
C ARG A 2 34.44 -8.98 -27.35
N ARG A 3 34.45 -10.28 -27.01
CA ARG A 3 33.25 -10.99 -26.51
C ARG A 3 32.90 -10.65 -25.06
N LEU A 4 33.89 -10.30 -24.23
CA LEU A 4 33.66 -9.90 -22.83
C LEU A 4 32.96 -8.54 -22.77
N ASN A 5 33.37 -7.61 -23.63
CA ASN A 5 32.80 -6.27 -23.70
C ASN A 5 31.32 -6.28 -24.14
N LEU A 6 30.92 -7.24 -24.97
CA LEU A 6 29.54 -7.42 -25.40
C LEU A 6 28.63 -7.85 -24.23
N ILE A 7 29.11 -8.75 -23.38
CA ILE A 7 28.35 -9.21 -22.20
C ILE A 7 28.20 -8.09 -21.19
N ALA A 8 29.26 -7.32 -20.95
CA ALA A 8 29.21 -6.15 -20.07
C ALA A 8 28.20 -5.09 -20.56
N ALA A 9 28.15 -4.84 -21.87
CA ALA A 9 27.20 -3.90 -22.46
C ALA A 9 25.74 -4.36 -22.33
N LEU A 10 25.48 -5.67 -22.49
CA LEU A 10 24.14 -6.25 -22.33
C LEU A 10 23.65 -6.18 -20.87
N LEU A 11 24.54 -6.42 -19.90
CA LEU A 11 24.20 -6.32 -18.47
C LEU A 11 23.87 -4.88 -18.05
N LEU A 12 24.60 -3.89 -18.56
CA LEU A 12 24.29 -2.47 -18.29
C LEU A 12 22.97 -2.04 -18.91
N ALA A 13 22.62 -2.53 -20.10
CA ALA A 13 21.36 -2.21 -20.75
C ALA A 13 20.15 -2.81 -20.00
N ALA A 14 20.31 -4.01 -19.43
CA ALA A 14 19.26 -4.66 -18.63
C ALA A 14 18.98 -3.94 -17.29
N ALA A 15 19.99 -3.29 -16.69
CA ALA A 15 19.82 -2.52 -15.46
C ALA A 15 18.99 -1.23 -15.69
N ALA A 16 19.01 -0.67 -16.90
CA ALA A 16 18.24 0.54 -17.22
C ALA A 16 16.74 0.29 -17.33
N SER A 17 16.30 -0.93 -17.66
CA SER A 17 14.87 -1.29 -17.72
C SER A 17 14.23 -1.60 -16.36
N ALA A 18 15.03 -1.79 -15.31
CA ALA A 18 14.54 -2.00 -13.94
C ALA A 18 14.29 -0.68 -13.17
N CYS A 19 14.78 0.44 -13.72
CA CYS A 19 14.64 1.79 -13.14
C CYS A 19 13.68 2.68 -13.93
N ALA A 20 12.70 2.10 -14.62
CA ALA A 20 11.56 2.90 -15.08
C ALA A 20 10.74 3.30 -13.84
N PRO A 21 10.46 4.60 -13.60
CA PRO A 21 9.58 5.02 -12.52
C PRO A 21 8.27 4.27 -12.66
N ASN A 22 7.87 3.56 -11.61
CA ASN A 22 6.56 2.91 -11.58
C ASN A 22 5.52 4.00 -11.88
N PRO A 23 4.74 3.91 -12.98
CA PRO A 23 3.81 4.96 -13.33
C PRO A 23 2.88 5.17 -12.13
N ILE A 24 2.83 6.41 -11.62
CA ILE A 24 1.87 6.81 -10.60
C ILE A 24 0.51 6.82 -11.29
N ILE A 25 -0.11 5.65 -11.39
CA ILE A 25 -1.48 5.50 -11.84
C ILE A 25 -2.32 6.03 -10.68
N ALA A 26 -2.82 7.26 -10.84
CA ALA A 26 -3.87 7.80 -9.99
C ALA A 26 -5.12 6.94 -10.21
N ARG A 27 -5.21 5.82 -9.48
CA ARG A 27 -6.46 5.08 -9.34
C ARG A 27 -7.43 6.06 -8.68
N ASP A 28 -8.60 6.23 -9.27
CA ASP A 28 -9.67 7.05 -8.69
C ASP A 28 -9.76 6.76 -7.18
N PRO A 29 -9.94 7.81 -6.35
CA PRO A 29 -9.99 7.63 -4.91
C PRO A 29 -11.04 6.58 -4.58
N ILE A 30 -10.59 5.50 -3.94
CA ILE A 30 -11.48 4.46 -3.43
C ILE A 30 -12.54 5.21 -2.60
N PRO A 31 -13.84 5.07 -2.91
CA PRO A 31 -14.88 5.79 -2.19
C PRO A 31 -14.72 5.52 -0.70
N ALA A 32 -14.83 6.59 0.09
CA ALA A 32 -14.64 6.49 1.53
C ALA A 32 -15.55 5.38 2.08
N PRO A 33 -15.04 4.49 2.93
CA PRO A 33 -15.84 3.43 3.54
C PRO A 33 -17.07 4.04 4.20
N GLY A 34 -18.21 3.36 4.07
CA GLY A 34 -19.46 3.84 4.67
C GLY A 34 -19.36 3.85 6.20
N PRO A 35 -20.26 4.56 6.91
CA PRO A 35 -20.26 4.57 8.37
C PRO A 35 -20.52 3.20 9.02
N ALA A 36 -20.89 2.19 8.22
CA ALA A 36 -21.04 0.79 8.62
C ALA A 36 -19.76 -0.05 8.44
N ASP A 37 -18.76 0.47 7.72
CA ASP A 37 -17.53 -0.25 7.36
C ASP A 37 -16.43 0.12 8.37
N VAL A 38 -16.48 -0.51 9.55
CA VAL A 38 -15.48 -0.31 10.61
C VAL A 38 -14.38 -1.35 10.48
N TYR A 39 -13.12 -0.91 10.61
CA TYR A 39 -11.95 -1.79 10.59
C TYR A 39 -11.17 -1.68 11.89
N ALA A 40 -10.74 -2.81 12.42
CA ALA A 40 -9.79 -2.86 13.52
C ALA A 40 -8.39 -3.12 12.95
N CYS A 41 -7.46 -2.20 13.20
CA CYS A 41 -6.07 -2.31 12.75
C CYS A 41 -5.14 -2.59 13.94
N ASP A 42 -4.24 -3.55 13.77
CA ASP A 42 -3.17 -3.87 14.71
C ASP A 42 -1.82 -3.63 14.02
N SER A 43 -0.90 -2.99 14.73
CA SER A 43 0.43 -2.67 14.21
C SER A 43 1.49 -3.27 15.11
N LYS A 44 2.38 -4.08 14.54
CA LYS A 44 3.50 -4.71 15.25
C LYS A 44 4.83 -4.18 14.73
N PRO A 45 5.73 -3.75 15.63
CA PRO A 45 7.07 -3.36 15.24
C PRO A 45 7.88 -4.59 14.81
N LEU A 46 8.65 -4.45 13.74
CA LEU A 46 9.64 -5.41 13.29
C LEU A 46 11.05 -4.98 13.73
N PRO A 47 12.01 -5.91 13.86
CA PRO A 47 13.38 -5.59 14.30
C PRO A 47 14.14 -4.60 13.40
N VAL A 48 13.66 -4.34 12.18
CA VAL A 48 14.35 -3.56 11.14
C VAL A 48 13.79 -2.15 10.93
N ASN A 49 13.34 -1.47 12.00
CA ASN A 49 12.67 -0.15 11.91
C ASN A 49 11.49 -0.15 10.91
N ALA A 50 10.75 -1.25 10.87
CA ALA A 50 9.57 -1.41 10.05
C ALA A 50 8.36 -1.73 10.93
N PHE A 51 7.16 -1.50 10.41
CA PHE A 51 5.92 -1.87 11.05
C PHE A 51 5.12 -2.77 10.11
N MET A 52 4.55 -3.82 10.67
CA MET A 52 3.57 -4.64 9.97
C MET A 52 2.20 -4.30 10.53
N THR A 53 1.30 -3.86 9.65
CA THR A 53 -0.08 -3.51 10.01
C THR A 53 -1.04 -4.51 9.36
N ASP A 54 -1.96 -5.03 10.15
CA ASP A 54 -3.07 -5.87 9.70
C ASP A 54 -4.39 -5.18 10.05
N CYS A 55 -5.31 -5.09 9.09
CA CYS A 55 -6.63 -4.49 9.28
C CYS A 55 -7.70 -5.48 8.85
N ARG A 56 -8.67 -5.73 9.75
CA ARG A 56 -9.80 -6.63 9.50
C ARG A 56 -11.13 -5.90 9.69
N PRO A 57 -12.17 -6.24 8.90
CA PRO A 57 -13.50 -5.69 9.08
C PRO A 57 -14.08 -6.14 10.42
N VAL A 58 -14.75 -5.23 11.12
CA VAL A 58 -15.44 -5.50 12.38
C VAL A 58 -16.86 -4.93 12.34
N PRO A 59 -17.80 -5.48 13.13
CA PRO A 59 -19.16 -4.96 13.18
C PRO A 59 -19.15 -3.50 13.62
N ALA A 60 -19.88 -2.64 12.92
CA ALA A 60 -20.08 -1.27 13.35
C ALA A 60 -20.83 -1.24 14.69
N SER A 61 -20.31 -0.46 15.65
CA SER A 61 -21.04 -0.17 16.88
C SER A 61 -22.36 0.51 16.53
N PRO A 62 -23.49 0.14 17.18
CA PRO A 62 -24.76 0.80 16.94
C PRO A 62 -24.63 2.30 17.23
N GLN A 63 -24.94 3.14 16.24
CA GLN A 63 -25.00 4.59 16.45
C GLN A 63 -26.20 4.89 17.36
N VAL A 64 -25.93 5.18 18.63
CA VAL A 64 -26.96 5.69 19.55
C VAL A 64 -27.19 7.16 19.23
N VAL A 65 -28.14 7.44 18.34
CA VAL A 65 -28.56 8.81 18.06
C VAL A 65 -29.44 9.30 19.21
N LEU A 66 -28.86 10.04 20.15
CA LEU A 66 -29.61 10.74 21.18
C LEU A 66 -30.41 11.88 20.54
N ARG A 67 -31.69 11.62 20.22
CA ARG A 67 -32.62 12.69 19.86
C ARG A 67 -33.17 13.33 21.12
N ALA A 68 -32.63 14.48 21.51
CA ALA A 68 -33.29 15.34 22.47
C ALA A 68 -34.58 15.87 21.81
N ARG A 69 -35.75 15.51 22.34
CA ARG A 69 -36.99 16.24 22.06
C ARG A 69 -37.01 17.45 22.99
N GLY A 70 -37.05 18.64 22.41
CA GLY A 70 -37.48 19.87 23.09
C GLY A 70 -38.98 20.03 22.98
#